data_AF-A0A7S0IRI5-F1
#
_entry.id   AF-A0A7S0IRI5-F1
#
_cell.length_a   1.000
_cell.length_b   1.000
_cell.length_c   1.000
_cell.angle_alpha   90.00
_cell.angle_beta   90.00
_cell.angle_gamma   90.00
#
_symmetry.space_group_name_H-M   'P 1'
#
loop_
_entity.id
_entity.type
_entity.pdbx_description
1 polymer ?
#
loop_
_entity_poly.entity_id
_entity_poly.type
_entity_poly.pdbx_seq_one_letter_code
_entity_poly.pdbx_strand_id
1 'polypeptide(L)'
;MLDPGADILVMDEAHVIKNEKSKLAQALTRVRTRRRVLLTGTPLQNNLVEYFHMVNSVKPGFLGDLQRFKALFDEVIKGGSVRAVEPGDRKRKTQANRRIWALTQKLDQLVQRRGADILA
;
A
#
# COMPACT_ATOMS: atom_id res chain seq x y z
N MET A 1 -1.67 -19.99 18.27
CA MET A 1 -0.39 -19.40 17.83
C MET A 1 0.44 -19.13 19.08
N LEU A 2 1.75 -19.35 18.99
CA LEU A 2 2.68 -19.41 20.12
C LEU A 2 2.70 -18.13 20.96
N ASP A 3 2.98 -18.29 22.26
CA ASP A 3 3.22 -17.22 23.22
C ASP A 3 4.48 -17.54 24.05
N PRO A 4 5.60 -16.81 23.85
CA PRO A 4 5.74 -15.71 22.89
C PRO A 4 5.72 -16.18 21.43
N GLY A 5 5.23 -15.32 20.55
CA GLY A 5 5.32 -15.48 19.10
C GLY A 5 6.70 -15.10 18.55
N ALA A 6 6.89 -15.18 17.23
CA ALA A 6 8.15 -14.83 16.58
C ALA A 6 8.51 -13.34 16.76
N ASP A 7 9.79 -13.02 16.97
CA ASP A 7 10.25 -11.63 17.09
C ASP A 7 10.10 -10.80 15.81
N ILE A 8 10.24 -11.46 14.66
CA ILE A 8 10.10 -10.87 13.33
C ILE A 8 9.34 -11.82 12.40
N LEU A 9 8.48 -11.24 11.55
CA LEU A 9 7.83 -11.91 10.44
C LEU A 9 8.29 -11.27 9.14
N VAL A 10 8.95 -12.06 8.29
CA VAL A 10 9.32 -11.66 6.93
C VAL A 10 8.42 -12.39 5.95
N MET A 11 7.81 -11.65 5.03
CA MET A 11 6.98 -12.22 3.98
C MET A 11 7.59 -11.86 2.64
N ASP A 12 8.05 -12.88 1.93
CA ASP A 12 8.46 -12.73 0.54
C ASP A 12 7.23 -12.74 -0.38
N GLU A 13 7.35 -12.10 -1.53
CA GLU A 13 6.26 -11.91 -2.50
C GLU A 13 4.95 -11.40 -1.89
N ALA A 14 5.06 -10.37 -1.05
CA ALA A 14 3.95 -9.80 -0.31
C ALA A 14 2.79 -9.28 -1.17
N HIS A 15 3.00 -9.10 -2.48
CA HIS A 15 1.95 -8.76 -3.45
C HIS A 15 0.84 -9.83 -3.54
N VAL A 16 1.09 -11.05 -3.05
CA VAL A 16 0.07 -12.11 -2.92
C VAL A 16 -1.06 -11.68 -1.94
N ILE A 17 -0.80 -10.74 -1.03
CA ILE A 17 -1.77 -10.19 -0.09
C ILE A 17 -2.65 -9.14 -0.80
N LYS A 18 -3.62 -9.60 -1.60
CA LYS A 18 -4.50 -8.71 -2.38
C LYS A 18 -5.67 -8.14 -1.58
N ASN A 19 -6.17 -8.89 -0.60
CA ASN A 19 -7.32 -8.48 0.20
C ASN A 19 -7.27 -9.03 1.63
N GLU A 20 -7.91 -8.31 2.55
CA GLU A 20 -8.06 -8.69 3.95
C GLU A 20 -8.90 -9.96 4.17
N LYS A 21 -9.71 -10.35 3.19
CA LYS A 21 -10.59 -11.53 3.25
C LYS A 21 -9.89 -12.83 2.87
N SER A 22 -8.68 -12.76 2.32
CA SER A 22 -7.93 -13.94 1.90
C SER A 22 -7.52 -14.74 3.13
N LYS A 23 -7.55 -16.07 3.02
CA LYS A 23 -7.12 -16.97 4.10
C LYS A 23 -5.69 -16.65 4.55
N LEU A 24 -4.84 -16.27 3.59
CA LEU A 24 -3.47 -15.84 3.86
C LEU A 24 -3.44 -14.55 4.70
N ALA A 25 -4.13 -13.48 4.29
CA ALA A 25 -4.17 -12.25 5.07
C ALA A 25 -4.70 -12.49 6.50
N GLN A 26 -5.77 -13.27 6.65
CA GLN A 26 -6.33 -13.60 7.95
C GLN A 26 -5.36 -14.40 8.83
N ALA A 27 -4.63 -15.35 8.26
CA ALA A 27 -3.60 -16.10 8.97
C ALA A 27 -2.47 -15.19 9.43
N LEU A 28 -1.98 -14.29 8.56
CA LEU A 28 -0.91 -13.34 8.85
C LEU A 28 -1.31 -12.34 9.95
N THR A 29 -2.56 -11.88 9.99
CA THR A 29 -3.03 -10.99 11.07
C THR A 29 -3.02 -11.68 12.43
N ARG A 30 -3.18 -13.00 12.48
CA ARG A 30 -3.14 -13.78 13.73
C ARG A 30 -1.72 -14.00 14.26
N VAL A 31 -0.69 -13.90 13.39
CA VAL A 31 0.71 -14.07 13.80
C VAL A 31 1.12 -12.94 14.74
N ARG A 32 1.32 -13.27 16.02
CA ARG A 32 1.86 -12.36 17.02
C ARG A 32 3.35 -12.16 16.75
N THR A 33 3.74 -10.92 16.49
CA THR A 33 5.13 -10.53 16.28
C THR A 33 5.31 -9.04 16.55
N ARG A 34 6.53 -8.63 16.94
CA ARG A 34 6.88 -7.22 17.18
C ARG A 34 7.21 -6.48 15.89
N ARG A 35 7.68 -7.19 14.85
CA ARG A 35 8.21 -6.60 13.61
C ARG A 35 7.71 -7.36 12.41
N ARG A 36 7.26 -6.63 11.38
CA ARG A 36 6.79 -7.21 10.10
C ARG A 36 7.54 -6.55 8.96
N VAL A 37 8.08 -7.37 8.06
CA VAL A 37 8.77 -6.93 6.84
C VAL A 37 8.11 -7.60 5.64
N LEU A 38 7.72 -6.80 4.65
CA LEU A 38 7.19 -7.27 3.38
C LEU A 38 8.22 -7.02 2.29
N LEU A 39 8.52 -8.05 1.52
CA LEU A 39 9.36 -7.97 0.34
C LEU A 39 8.49 -8.17 -0.91
N THR A 40 8.69 -7.33 -1.93
CA THR A 40 8.02 -7.49 -3.23
C THR A 40 8.79 -6.77 -4.33
N GLY A 41 8.97 -7.44 -5.47
CA GLY A 41 9.51 -6.82 -6.69
C GLY A 41 8.49 -5.98 -7.45
N THR A 42 7.20 -6.14 -7.16
CA THR A 42 6.08 -5.53 -7.88
C THR A 42 5.11 -4.80 -6.94
N PRO A 43 5.56 -3.76 -6.21
CA PRO A 43 4.71 -3.14 -5.17
C PRO A 43 3.43 -2.48 -5.71
N LEU A 44 3.34 -2.18 -7.01
CA LEU A 44 2.42 -1.17 -7.55
C LEU A 44 1.77 -1.53 -8.89
N GLN A 45 1.46 -2.80 -9.15
CA GLN A 45 0.70 -3.14 -10.36
C GLN A 45 -0.81 -2.99 -10.11
N ASN A 46 -1.29 -1.74 -10.19
CA ASN A 46 -2.65 -1.32 -10.55
C ASN A 46 -3.78 -1.22 -9.50
N ASN A 47 -3.53 -1.28 -8.18
CA ASN A 47 -4.61 -1.03 -7.21
C ASN A 47 -4.15 -0.41 -5.88
N LEU A 48 -4.52 0.85 -5.61
CA LEU A 48 -4.23 1.52 -4.33
C LEU A 48 -4.89 0.82 -3.14
N VAL A 49 -5.97 0.05 -3.35
CA VAL A 49 -6.61 -0.74 -2.31
C VAL A 49 -5.75 -1.93 -1.89
N GLU A 50 -5.09 -2.61 -2.84
CA GLU A 50 -4.15 -3.69 -2.52
C GLU A 50 -2.98 -3.14 -1.72
N TYR A 51 -2.48 -1.96 -2.12
CA TYR A 51 -1.44 -1.25 -1.40
C TYR A 51 -1.85 -0.89 0.04
N PHE A 52 -3.09 -0.44 0.23
CA PHE A 52 -3.64 -0.22 1.57
C PHE A 52 -3.59 -1.48 2.42
N HIS A 53 -4.03 -2.62 1.87
CA HIS A 53 -4.03 -3.88 2.60
C HIS A 53 -2.61 -4.33 2.97
N MET A 54 -1.64 -4.22 2.06
CA MET A 54 -0.23 -4.53 2.36
C MET A 54 0.31 -3.67 3.52
N VAL A 55 0.11 -2.34 3.45
CA VAL A 55 0.56 -1.43 4.51
C VAL A 55 -0.13 -1.75 5.83
N ASN A 56 -1.44 -2.02 5.80
CA ASN A 56 -2.21 -2.35 6.98
C ASN A 56 -1.79 -3.71 7.59
N SER A 57 -1.30 -4.65 6.78
CA SER A 57 -0.72 -5.91 7.27
C SER A 57 0.60 -5.71 8.02
N VAL A 58 1.37 -4.66 7.71
CA VAL A 58 2.62 -4.33 8.42
C VAL A 58 2.35 -3.47 9.65
N LYS A 59 1.60 -2.38 9.45
CA LYS A 59 1.33 -1.36 10.47
C LYS A 59 -0.16 -1.01 10.45
N PRO A 60 -1.00 -1.79 11.15
CA PRO A 60 -2.43 -1.58 11.20
C PRO A 60 -2.79 -0.14 11.58
N GLY A 61 -3.73 0.48 10.85
CA GLY A 61 -4.21 1.82 11.13
C GLY A 61 -3.32 2.98 10.64
N PHE A 62 -2.13 2.71 10.07
CA PHE A 62 -1.22 3.77 9.60
C PHE A 62 -1.85 4.68 8.53
N LEU A 63 -2.62 4.10 7.61
CA LEU A 63 -3.32 4.83 6.55
C LEU A 63 -4.73 5.28 6.95
N GLY A 64 -5.18 4.97 8.16
CA GLY A 64 -6.55 5.17 8.62
C GLY A 64 -7.47 4.04 8.16
N ASP A 65 -8.77 4.33 8.13
CA ASP A 65 -9.79 3.41 7.68
C ASP A 65 -9.84 3.31 6.14
N LEU A 66 -10.27 2.14 5.64
CA LEU A 66 -10.30 1.86 4.20
C LEU A 66 -11.23 2.81 3.45
N GLN A 67 -12.36 3.18 4.05
CA GLN A 67 -13.37 4.04 3.41
C GLN A 67 -12.80 5.44 3.17
N ARG A 68 -12.21 6.05 4.19
CA ARG A 68 -11.55 7.35 4.11
C ARG A 68 -10.33 7.29 3.20
N PHE A 69 -9.55 6.21 3.24
CA PHE A 69 -8.43 6.03 2.32
C PHE A 69 -8.89 6.05 0.86
N LYS A 70 -9.98 5.33 0.53
CA LYS A 70 -10.55 5.32 -0.82
C LYS A 70 -10.99 6.70 -1.26
N ALA A 71 -11.75 7.41 -0.43
CA ALA A 71 -12.24 8.75 -0.74
C ALA A 71 -11.12 9.79 -0.88
N LEU A 72 -10.06 9.70 -0.06
CA LEU A 72 -8.96 10.68 -0.07
C LEU A 72 -7.92 10.41 -1.17
N PHE A 73 -7.69 9.15 -1.51
CA PHE A 73 -6.61 8.75 -2.41
C PHE A 73 -7.13 7.98 -3.62
N ASP A 74 -7.74 6.81 -3.44
CA ASP A 74 -8.09 5.91 -4.56
C ASP A 74 -9.01 6.58 -5.59
N GLU A 75 -10.13 7.14 -5.15
CA GLU A 75 -11.14 7.76 -6.02
C GLU A 75 -10.60 9.03 -6.70
N VAL A 76 -9.89 9.88 -5.95
CA VAL A 76 -9.31 11.13 -6.47
C VAL A 76 -8.22 10.85 -7.50
N ILE A 77 -7.35 9.88 -7.23
CA ILE A 77 -6.25 9.52 -8.13
C ILE A 77 -6.80 8.86 -9.40
N LYS A 78 -7.78 7.95 -9.28
CA LYS A 78 -8.48 7.37 -10.43
C LYS A 78 -9.19 8.43 -11.27
N GLY A 79 -9.86 9.39 -10.62
CA GLY A 79 -10.55 10.51 -11.26
C GLY A 79 -9.63 11.50 -11.99
N GLY A 80 -8.32 11.49 -11.70
CA GLY A 80 -7.31 12.27 -12.42
C GLY A 80 -6.54 11.50 -13.49
N SER A 81 -6.82 10.20 -13.67
CA SER A 81 -6.16 9.36 -14.67
C SER A 81 -6.49 9.81 -16.09
N VAL A 82 -5.54 9.64 -17.02
CA VAL A 82 -5.70 9.99 -18.45
C VAL A 82 -6.95 9.35 -19.06
N ARG A 83 -7.35 8.17 -18.57
CA ARG A 83 -8.55 7.45 -19.03
C ARG A 83 -9.88 8.06 -18.55
N ALA A 84 -9.86 8.82 -17.45
CA ALA A 84 -11.06 9.34 -16.78
C ALA A 84 -11.27 10.84 -17.00
N VAL A 85 -10.33 11.52 -17.66
CA VAL A 85 -10.28 12.98 -17.78
C VAL A 85 -10.25 13.36 -19.25
N GLU A 86 -11.21 14.18 -19.69
CA GLU A 86 -11.21 14.75 -21.04
C GLU A 86 -9.93 15.57 -21.29
N PRO A 87 -9.44 15.65 -22.54
CA PRO A 87 -8.30 16.49 -22.89
C PRO A 87 -8.57 17.97 -22.54
N GLY A 88 -8.08 18.43 -21.38
CA GLY A 88 -8.22 19.83 -20.96
C GLY A 88 -8.49 20.03 -19.46
N ASP A 89 -9.00 19.01 -18.74
CA ASP A 89 -9.30 19.16 -17.30
C ASP A 89 -8.03 19.04 -16.43
N ARG A 90 -7.30 20.15 -16.39
CA ARG A 90 -6.08 20.36 -15.58
C ARG A 90 -6.35 20.32 -14.08
N LYS A 91 -7.57 20.64 -13.62
CA LYS A 91 -7.89 20.72 -12.19
C LYS A 91 -7.87 19.33 -11.56
N ARG A 92 -8.54 18.35 -12.17
CA ARG A 92 -8.56 16.95 -11.68
C ARG A 92 -7.17 16.32 -11.70
N LYS A 93 -6.39 16.51 -12.77
CA LYS A 93 -5.00 16.03 -12.85
C LYS A 93 -4.12 16.62 -11.75
N THR A 94 -4.23 17.93 -11.51
CA THR A 94 -3.47 18.61 -10.44
C THR A 94 -3.85 18.08 -9.06
N GLN A 95 -5.15 17.84 -8.82
CA GLN A 95 -5.63 17.29 -7.55
C GLN A 95 -5.13 15.86 -7.32
N ALA A 96 -5.19 14.99 -8.34
CA ALA A 96 -4.65 13.64 -8.28
C ALA A 96 -3.15 13.63 -7.99
N ASN A 97 -2.37 14.46 -8.68
CA ASN A 97 -0.92 14.58 -8.44
C ASN A 97 -0.60 15.03 -7.01
N ARG A 98 -1.38 15.96 -6.45
CA ARG A 98 -1.26 16.36 -5.04
C ARG A 98 -1.52 15.20 -4.08
N ARG A 99 -2.55 14.38 -4.36
CA ARG A 99 -2.86 13.19 -3.52
C ARG A 99 -1.80 12.11 -3.65
N ILE A 100 -1.28 11.86 -4.85
CA ILE A 100 -0.14 10.94 -5.06
C ILE A 100 1.05 11.41 -4.24
N TRP A 101 1.45 12.68 -4.36
CA TRP A 101 2.57 13.22 -3.61
C TRP A 101 2.37 13.09 -2.10
N ALA A 102 1.21 13.48 -1.58
CA ALA A 102 0.90 13.35 -0.16
C ALA A 102 0.95 11.88 0.33
N LEU A 103 0.48 10.94 -0.49
CA LEU A 103 0.55 9.52 -0.19
C LEU A 103 2.00 9.02 -0.18
N THR A 104 2.80 9.38 -1.19
CA THR A 104 4.23 9.01 -1.26
C THR A 104 4.99 9.52 -0.05
N GLN A 105 4.80 10.78 0.34
CA GLN A 105 5.46 11.37 1.51
C GLN A 105 5.09 10.63 2.80
N LYS A 106 3.81 10.26 2.95
CA LYS A 106 3.37 9.49 4.12
C LYS A 106 4.01 8.10 4.16
N LEU A 107 4.22 7.48 3.00
CA LEU A 107 4.74 6.13 2.87
C LEU A 107 6.25 6.04 2.93
N ASP A 108 6.97 7.15 2.75
CA ASP A 108 8.44 7.21 2.77
C ASP A 108 9.04 6.64 4.08
N GLN A 109 8.31 6.77 5.19
CA GLN A 109 8.70 6.23 6.49
C GLN A 109 8.59 4.70 6.61
N LEU A 110 7.86 4.05 5.69
CA LEU A 110 7.52 2.62 5.78
C LEU A 110 8.01 1.83 4.58
N VAL A 111 8.07 2.45 3.40
CA VAL A 111 8.33 1.77 2.14
C VAL A 111 9.66 2.21 1.58
N GLN A 112 10.58 1.25 1.48
CA GLN A 112 11.88 1.44 0.86
C GLN A 112 11.83 0.84 -0.55
N ARG A 113 12.06 1.68 -1.55
CA ARG A 113 12.22 1.25 -2.94
C ARG A 113 13.59 1.68 -3.45
N ARG A 114 14.29 0.77 -4.10
CA ARG A 114 15.54 1.01 -4.81
C ARG A 114 15.42 0.41 -6.20
N GLY A 115 15.85 1.13 -7.22
CA GLY A 115 15.90 0.61 -8.58
C GLY A 115 17.22 -0.11 -8.83
N ALA A 116 17.38 -0.64 -10.04
CA ALA A 116 18.62 -1.29 -10.47
C ALA A 116 19.80 -0.29 -10.59
N ASP A 117 19.51 1.02 -10.57
CA ASP A 117 20.49 2.11 -10.57
C ASP A 117 21.47 2.04 -9.39
N ILE A 118 21.12 1.35 -8.30
CA ILE A 118 22.00 1.18 -7.14
C ILE A 118 23.13 0.18 -7.35
N LEU A 119 23.08 -0.61 -8.42
CA LEU A 119 24.05 -1.66 -8.73
C LEU A 119 25.18 -1.17 -9.64
N ALA A 120 25.15 0.11 -10.02
CA ALA A 120 26.14 0.76 -10.88
C ALA A 120 27.42 1.16 -10.13
#